data_AF-A0A837AIJ2-F1
#
_entry.id   AF-A0A837AIJ2-F1
#
_cell.length_a   1.000
_cell.length_b   1.000
_cell.length_c   1.000
_cell.angle_alpha   90.00
_cell.angle_beta   90.00
_cell.angle_gamma   90.00
#
_symmetry.space_group_name_H-M   'P 1'
#
loop_
_entity.id
_entity.type
_entity.pdbx_description
1 polymer ?
#
loop_
_entity_poly.entity_id
_entity_poly.type
_entity_poly.pdbx_seq_one_letter_code
_entity_poly.pdbx_strand_id
1 'polypeptide(L)' 'MWSEYSLEVVDAVARNGSFSAAAQELHRVPSAVSYTVRQLEEWLGGGGGGGGGP' A
#
# COMPACT_ATOMS: atom_id res chain seq x y z
N MET A 1 -8.08 9.08 -3.43
CA MET A 1 -9.07 7.99 -3.38
C MET A 1 -8.29 6.70 -3.46
N TRP A 2 -8.40 5.81 -2.47
CA TRP A 2 -7.71 4.53 -2.50
C TRP A 2 -8.29 3.65 -3.61
N SER A 3 -7.44 2.81 -4.20
CA SER A 3 -7.82 1.86 -5.25
C SER A 3 -8.00 0.48 -4.64
N GLU A 4 -8.78 -0.40 -5.28
CA GLU A 4 -8.85 -1.84 -4.95
C GLU A 4 -7.45 -2.45 -4.81
N TYR A 5 -6.51 -2.01 -5.66
CA TYR A 5 -5.12 -2.41 -5.61
C TYR A 5 -4.43 -2.07 -4.26
N SER A 6 -4.79 -0.96 -3.62
CA SER A 6 -4.21 -0.60 -2.32
C SER A 6 -4.63 -1.57 -1.23
N LEU A 7 -5.86 -2.10 -1.29
CA LEU A 7 -6.33 -3.13 -0.37
C LEU A 7 -5.67 -4.47 -0.66
N GLU A 8 -5.54 -4.84 -1.93
CA GLU A 8 -4.84 -6.06 -2.36
C GLU A 8 -3.38 -6.07 -1.88
N VAL A 9 -2.69 -4.93 -1.98
CA VAL A 9 -1.32 -4.77 -1.47
C VAL A 9 -1.24 -4.99 0.04
N VAL A 10 -2.17 -4.40 0.80
CA VAL A 10 -2.19 -4.51 2.27
C VAL A 10 -2.51 -5.94 2.69
N ASP A 11 -3.47 -6.59 2.03
CA ASP A 11 -3.82 -7.98 2.27
C ASP A 11 -2.64 -8.92 1.97
N ALA A 12 -1.97 -8.75 0.83
CA ALA A 12 -0.78 -9.53 0.50
C ALA A 12 0.34 -9.33 1.54
N VAL A 13 0.58 -8.10 2.01
CA VAL A 13 1.57 -7.84 3.08
C VAL A 13 1.17 -8.51 4.38
N ALA A 14 -0.11 -8.44 4.78
CA ALA A 14 -0.61 -9.07 5.99
C ALA A 14 -0.50 -10.61 5.95
N ARG A 15 -0.81 -11.22 4.79
CA ARG A 15 -0.70 -12.68 4.59
C ARG A 15 0.74 -13.17 4.58
N ASN A 16 1.64 -12.41 3.96
CA ASN A 16 3.04 -12.81 3.81
C ASN A 16 3.94 -12.39 4.98
N GLY A 17 3.54 -11.39 5.78
CA GLY A 17 4.35 -10.82 6.86
C GLY A 17 5.61 -10.09 6.38
N SER A 18 5.76 -9.85 5.07
CA SER A 18 6.94 -9.23 4.46
C SER A 18 6.59 -8.50 3.17
N PHE A 19 7.11 -7.28 3.02
CA PHE A 19 6.95 -6.47 1.80
C PHE A 19 7.59 -7.13 0.58
N SER A 20 8.73 -7.81 0.74
CA SER A 20 9.40 -8.47 -0.38
C SER A 20 8.64 -9.70 -0.88
N ALA A 21 8.05 -10.47 0.03
CA ALA A 21 7.24 -11.63 -0.32
C ALA A 21 5.90 -11.23 -0.97
N ALA A 22 5.23 -10.21 -0.41
CA ALA A 22 4.04 -9.63 -1.03
C ALA A 22 4.32 -9.06 -2.43
N ALA A 23 5.48 -8.43 -2.63
CA ALA A 23 5.88 -7.93 -3.94
C ALA A 23 6.08 -9.06 -4.96
N GLN A 24 6.68 -10.19 -4.55
CA GLN A 24 6.82 -11.37 -5.41
C GLN A 24 5.46 -11.94 -5.81
N GLU A 25 4.52 -12.05 -4.86
CA GLU A 25 3.16 -12.55 -5.12
C GLU A 25 2.41 -11.64 -6.10
N LEU A 26 2.50 -10.33 -5.93
CA LEU A 26 1.81 -9.34 -6.77
C LEU A 26 2.54 -9.05 -8.10
N HIS A 27 3.66 -9.72 -8.36
CA HIS A 27 4.55 -9.43 -9.50
C HIS A 27 4.98 -7.95 -9.58
N ARG A 28 5.30 -7.37 -8.42
CA ARG A 28 5.73 -5.98 -8.27
C ARG A 28 7.11 -5.90 -7.63
N VAL A 29 7.64 -4.69 -7.61
CA VAL A 29 8.87 -4.37 -6.87
C VAL A 29 8.54 -4.02 -5.40
N PRO A 30 9.37 -4.41 -4.41
CA PRO A 30 9.09 -4.15 -2.99
C PRO A 30 8.89 -2.67 -2.63
N SER A 31 9.58 -1.77 -3.32
CA SER A 31 9.43 -0.32 -3.14
C SER A 31 8.02 0.16 -3.48
N ALA A 32 7.37 -0.39 -4.50
CA ALA A 32 6.01 -0.02 -4.88
C ALA A 32 4.98 -0.50 -3.84
N VAL A 33 5.19 -1.67 -3.25
CA VAL A 33 4.36 -2.22 -2.18
C VAL A 33 4.48 -1.34 -0.93
N SER A 34 5.71 -1.07 -0.48
CA SER A 34 5.96 -0.19 0.68
C SER A 34 5.40 1.21 0.48
N TYR A 35 5.54 1.80 -0.71
CA TYR A 35 4.98 3.11 -1.02
C TYR A 35 3.44 3.11 -0.93
N THR A 36 2.80 2.08 -1.49
CA THR A 36 1.33 1.98 -1.49
C THR A 36 0.78 1.84 -0.06
N VAL A 37 1.41 1.01 0.78
CA VAL A 37 1.02 0.87 2.19
C VAL A 37 1.20 2.18 2.95
N ARG A 38 2.34 2.86 2.76
CA ARG A 38 2.59 4.16 3.41
C ARG A 38 1.55 5.21 3.02
N GLN A 39 1.19 5.31 1.74
CA GLN A 39 0.14 6.22 1.28
C GLN A 39 -1.22 5.92 1.92
N LEU A 40 -1.54 4.63 2.11
CA LEU A 40 -2.76 4.22 2.78
C LEU A 40 -2.74 4.53 4.28
N GLU A 41 -1.61 4.31 4.95
CA GLU A 41 -1.39 4.68 6.36
C GLU A 41 -1.48 6.19 6.57
N GLU A 42 -0.87 6.99 5.69
CA GLU A 42 -0.97 8.46 5.71
C GLU A 42 -2.43 8.91 5.57
N TRP A 43 -3.19 8.28 4.67
CA TRP A 43 -4.61 8.57 4.47
C TRP A 43 -5.48 8.18 5.67
N LEU A 44 -5.19 7.07 6.34
CA LEU A 44 -5.95 6.59 7.51
C LEU A 44 -5.57 7.31 8.82
N GLY A 45 -4.29 7.62 9.00
CA GLY A 45 -3.73 8.13 10.25
C GLY A 45 -3.67 9.66 10.35
N GLY A 46 -3.66 10.37 9.23
CA GLY A 46 -3.64 11.84 9.17
C GLY A 46 -5.00 12.39 8.80
N GLY A 47 -5.81 12.76 9.79
CA GLY A 47 -7.19 13.21 9.59
C GLY A 47 -7.35 14.39 8.61
N GLY A 48 -8.33 14.26 7.70
CA GLY A 48 -8.96 15.38 6.99
C GLY A 48 -8.26 15.82 5.70
N GLY A 49 -9.05 15.94 4.64
CA GLY A 49 -8.57 16.17 3.28
C GLY A 49 -7.67 17.41 3.09
N GLY A 50 -6.73 17.28 2.16
CA GLY A 50 -5.99 18.42 1.64
C GLY A 50 -4.68 18.01 1.02
N GLY A 51 -4.61 18.05 -0.31
CA GLY A 51 -3.34 18.32 -1.00
C GLY A 51 -2.60 17.12 -1.55
N GLY A 52 -3.06 16.66 -2.72
CA GLY A 52 -2.15 16.38 -3.82
C GLY A 52 -1.59 14.97 -3.92
N GLY A 53 -2.07 14.26 -4.94
CA GLY A 53 -1.18 13.41 -5.73
C GLY A 53 -1.88 12.29 -6.47
N PRO A 54 -1.42 12.02 -7.70
CA PRO A 54 -1.45 12.89 -8.89
C PRO A 54 -2.84 12.99 -9.54
#